data_AF-A0A654LUZ6-F1
#
_entry.id   AF-A0A654LUZ6-F1
#
_cell.length_a   1.000
_cell.length_b   1.000
_cell.length_c   1.000
_cell.angle_alpha   90.00
_cell.angle_beta   90.00
_cell.angle_gamma   90.00
#
_symmetry.space_group_name_H-M   'P 1'
#
loop_
_entity.id
_entity.type
_entity.pdbx_description
1 polymer ?
#
loop_
_entity_poly.entity_id
_entity_poly.type
_entity_poly.pdbx_seq_one_letter_code
_entity_poly.pdbx_strand_id
1 'polypeptide(L)'
;MNCLTQSNIEIIKDNNIEHRTNQIFYIQVEYNQYMIFECPSGHICFSKDELTICGMRGCNKQIDMLSPDDIKWFYKINKNGLCITRTDLHMIIEDPSMPNDVKKQIQKVFTNIS
;
A
#
# COMPACT_ATOMS: atom_id res chain seq x y z
N MET A 1 -10.00 -9.22 -7.22
CA MET A 1 -10.92 -8.80 -8.30
C MET A 1 -10.05 -8.18 -9.37
N ASN A 2 -9.91 -8.85 -10.52
CA ASN A 2 -9.01 -8.44 -11.58
C ASN A 2 -9.83 -7.64 -12.60
N CYS A 3 -9.54 -6.35 -12.77
CA CYS A 3 -10.17 -5.54 -13.80
C CYS A 3 -9.26 -5.54 -15.03
N LEU A 4 -9.71 -6.19 -16.11
CA LEU A 4 -9.09 -6.08 -17.43
C LEU A 4 -9.56 -4.77 -18.06
N THR A 5 -8.63 -3.89 -18.41
CA THR A 5 -8.95 -2.67 -19.16
C THR A 5 -8.48 -2.80 -20.60
N GLN A 6 -9.35 -2.49 -21.54
CA GLN A 6 -9.06 -2.54 -22.96
C GLN A 6 -8.57 -1.16 -23.40
N SER A 7 -7.31 -1.09 -23.86
CA SER A 7 -6.72 0.14 -24.40
C SER A 7 -6.41 -0.05 -25.88
N ASN A 8 -6.84 0.89 -26.73
CA ASN A 8 -6.45 0.93 -28.13
C ASN A 8 -5.14 1.74 -28.22
N ILE A 9 -4.03 1.09 -28.56
CA ILE A 9 -2.76 1.77 -28.84
C ILE A 9 -2.59 1.83 -30.36
N GLU A 10 -2.57 3.04 -30.91
CA GLU A 10 -2.18 3.26 -32.31
C GLU A 10 -0.66 3.16 -32.43
N ILE A 11 -0.17 2.08 -33.03
CA ILE A 11 1.25 1.94 -33.36
C ILE A 11 1.48 2.70 -34.67
N ILE A 12 2.05 3.91 -34.58
CA ILE A 12 2.55 4.62 -35.75
C ILE A 12 3.81 3.88 -36.22
N LYS A 13 3.71 3.18 -37.35
CA LYS A 13 4.86 2.61 -38.06
C LYS A 13 5.15 3.46 -39.29
N ASP A 14 6.35 4.02 -39.35
CA ASP A 14 6.86 4.69 -40.55
C ASP A 14 6.77 3.75 -41.76
N ASN A 15 6.01 4.19 -42.76
CA ASN A 15 6.07 3.85 -44.19
C ASN A 15 6.26 2.36 -44.58
N ASN A 16 5.17 1.59 -44.63
CA ASN A 16 4.70 0.78 -45.78
C ASN A 16 3.89 -0.47 -45.37
N ILE A 17 2.69 -0.56 -45.97
CA ILE A 17 1.84 -1.74 -46.24
C ILE A 17 1.27 -2.52 -45.04
N GLU A 18 -0.07 -2.50 -44.99
CA GLU A 18 -0.94 -3.16 -44.03
C GLU A 18 -0.76 -4.67 -43.92
N HIS A 19 -0.63 -5.16 -42.69
CA HIS A 19 -1.36 -6.33 -42.22
C HIS A 19 -1.80 -5.99 -40.79
N ARG A 20 -3.05 -5.54 -40.61
CA ARG A 20 -3.64 -5.27 -39.29
C ARG A 20 -3.85 -6.59 -38.55
N THR A 21 -2.83 -7.05 -37.85
CA THR A 21 -3.01 -8.04 -36.79
C THR A 21 -3.54 -7.28 -35.56
N ASN A 22 -4.84 -7.44 -35.28
CA ASN A 22 -5.43 -7.03 -34.00
C ASN A 22 -4.88 -7.92 -32.89
N GLN A 23 -3.63 -7.70 -32.48
CA GLN A 23 -3.11 -8.30 -31.25
C GLN A 23 -3.68 -7.53 -30.07
N ILE A 24 -4.68 -8.12 -29.41
CA ILE A 24 -5.21 -7.65 -28.14
C ILE A 24 -4.16 -7.98 -27.08
N PHE A 25 -3.48 -6.96 -26.56
CA PHE A 25 -2.61 -7.12 -25.40
C PHE A 25 -3.45 -6.92 -24.13
N TYR A 26 -3.62 -7.98 -23.36
CA TYR A 26 -4.15 -7.88 -22.00
C TYR A 26 -3.01 -7.45 -21.09
N ILE A 27 -2.99 -6.17 -20.70
CA ILE A 27 -2.07 -5.71 -19.67
C ILE A 27 -2.67 -6.13 -18.32
N GLN A 28 -2.02 -7.06 -17.63
CA GLN A 28 -2.32 -7.34 -16.23
C GLN A 28 -1.83 -6.14 -15.41
N VAL A 29 -2.74 -5.21 -15.10
CA VAL A 29 -2.45 -4.17 -14.11
C VAL A 29 -2.62 -4.83 -12.74
N GLU A 30 -1.51 -5.29 -12.17
CA GLU A 30 -1.47 -5.70 -10.77
C GLU A 30 -1.66 -4.44 -9.93
N TYR A 31 -2.86 -4.27 -9.39
CA TYR A 31 -3.13 -3.28 -8.36
C TYR A 31 -2.37 -3.73 -7.12
N ASN A 32 -1.17 -3.21 -6.94
CA ASN A 32 -0.41 -3.43 -5.73
C ASN A 32 -1.19 -2.85 -4.55
N GLN A 33 -1.69 -3.73 -3.70
CA GLN A 33 -2.32 -3.34 -2.44
C GLN A 33 -1.18 -2.98 -1.49
N TYR A 34 -0.78 -1.71 -1.47
CA TYR A 34 0.28 -1.19 -0.60
C TYR A 34 -0.35 -0.48 0.60
N MET A 35 -0.14 -0.98 1.82
CA MET A 35 -0.97 -0.53 2.95
C MET A 35 -0.22 -0.31 4.26
N ILE A 36 0.96 -0.93 4.44
CA ILE A 36 1.82 -0.73 5.62
C ILE A 36 3.24 -0.43 5.15
N PHE A 37 3.79 0.67 5.66
CA PHE A 37 5.08 1.18 5.27
C PHE A 37 5.95 1.48 6.50
N GLU A 38 7.26 1.37 6.37
CA GLU A 38 8.23 1.70 7.41
C GLU A 38 9.35 2.57 6.82
N CYS A 39 9.74 3.63 7.54
CA CYS A 39 10.90 4.45 7.16
C CYS A 39 12.11 4.17 8.06
N PRO A 40 13.34 4.57 7.68
CA PRO A 40 14.54 4.39 8.50
C PRO A 40 14.54 5.12 9.85
N SER A 41 13.54 5.97 10.15
CA SER A 41 13.33 6.51 11.50
C SER A 41 12.54 5.58 12.42
N GLY A 42 12.07 4.42 11.94
CA GLY A 42 11.18 3.54 12.68
C GLY A 42 9.74 4.05 12.78
N HIS A 43 9.32 4.93 11.86
CA HIS A 43 7.92 5.32 11.73
C HIS A 43 7.21 4.31 10.84
N ILE A 44 6.05 3.87 11.32
CA ILE A 44 5.17 2.91 10.68
C ILE A 44 3.92 3.65 10.23
N CYS A 45 3.65 3.61 8.94
CA CYS A 45 2.51 4.27 8.32
C CYS A 45 1.52 3.24 7.78
N PHE A 46 0.29 3.30 8.28
CA PHE A 46 -0.87 2.61 7.72
C PHE A 46 -1.54 3.59 6.76
N SER A 47 -1.56 3.32 5.46
CA SER A 47 -2.13 4.23 4.46
C SER A 47 -2.96 3.49 3.43
N LYS A 48 -3.99 4.16 2.90
CA LYS A 48 -4.80 3.64 1.78
C LYS A 48 -4.07 3.75 0.44
N ASP A 49 -3.15 4.69 0.37
CA ASP A 49 -2.47 5.09 -0.85
C ASP A 49 -0.99 4.74 -0.74
N GLU A 50 -0.34 4.62 -1.89
CA GLU A 50 1.09 4.40 -1.95
C GLU A 50 1.85 5.61 -1.36
N LEU A 51 2.78 5.33 -0.45
CA LEU A 51 3.66 6.34 0.13
C LEU A 51 5.07 6.16 -0.41
N THR A 52 5.61 7.23 -0.99
CA THR A 52 7.02 7.34 -1.38
C THR A 52 7.87 8.07 -0.33
N ILE A 53 7.22 8.82 0.57
CA ILE A 53 7.82 9.57 1.66
C ILE A 53 7.01 9.30 2.93
N CYS A 54 7.69 9.30 4.08
CA CYS A 54 7.04 9.12 5.38
C CYS A 54 5.91 10.14 5.61
N GLY A 55 4.72 9.66 5.98
CA GLY A 55 3.56 10.51 6.27
C GLY A 55 3.58 11.19 7.65
N MET A 56 4.59 10.90 8.49
CA MET A 56 4.75 11.56 9.78
C MET A 56 5.24 12.99 9.59
N ARG A 57 4.54 13.97 10.17
CA ARG A 57 4.86 15.39 10.03
C ARG A 57 6.30 15.68 10.42
N GLY A 58 7.06 16.27 9.51
CA GLY A 58 8.48 16.60 9.71
C GLY A 58 9.44 15.45 9.41
N CYS A 59 8.95 14.25 9.08
CA CYS A 59 9.76 13.18 8.55
C CYS A 59 9.72 13.23 7.02
N ASN A 60 10.86 13.53 6.39
CA ASN A 60 10.99 13.58 4.92
C ASN A 60 11.83 12.41 4.39
N LYS A 61 11.92 11.32 5.15
CA LYS A 61 12.67 10.14 4.74
C LYS A 61 11.86 9.36 3.70
N GLN A 62 12.59 8.71 2.79
CA GLN A 62 12.01 7.66 1.97
C GLN A 62 11.42 6.58 2.87
N ILE A 63 10.32 6.01 2.41
CA ILE A 63 9.58 4.99 3.14
C ILE A 63 9.48 3.76 2.26
N ASP A 64 9.72 2.61 2.86
CA ASP A 64 9.67 1.33 2.19
C ASP A 64 8.38 0.62 2.56
N MET A 65 7.85 -0.13 1.62
CA MET A 65 6.70 -0.99 1.87
C MET A 65 7.11 -2.14 2.79
N LEU A 66 6.37 -2.34 3.88
CA LEU A 66 6.58 -3.43 4.81
C LEU A 66 5.63 -4.61 4.54
N SER A 67 4.35 -4.33 4.30
CA SER A 67 3.34 -5.37 4.04
C SER A 67 2.22 -4.86 3.14
N PRO A 68 1.65 -5.74 2.28
CA PRO A 68 0.45 -5.42 1.50
C PRO A 68 -0.85 -5.46 2.31
N ASP A 69 -0.81 -5.88 3.58
CA ASP A 69 -2.01 -6.07 4.40
C ASP A 69 -2.72 -4.74 4.74
N ASP A 70 -4.01 -4.63 4.40
CA ASP A 70 -4.82 -3.44 4.69
C ASP A 70 -5.50 -3.51 6.07
N ILE A 71 -4.98 -2.75 7.04
CA ILE A 71 -5.59 -2.63 8.38
C ILE A 71 -6.56 -1.44 8.41
N LYS A 72 -7.75 -1.64 7.84
CA LYS A 72 -8.80 -0.61 7.68
C LYS A 72 -9.23 0.11 8.95
N TRP A 73 -8.97 -0.48 10.11
CA TRP A 73 -9.34 0.10 11.40
C TRP A 73 -8.71 1.47 11.62
N PHE A 74 -7.45 1.67 11.18
CA PHE A 74 -6.77 2.97 11.29
C PHE A 74 -7.47 4.10 10.51
N TYR A 75 -8.22 3.76 9.47
CA TYR A 75 -8.98 4.74 8.69
C TYR A 75 -10.19 5.32 9.42
N LYS A 76 -10.65 4.65 10.47
CA LYS A 76 -11.71 5.15 11.34
C LYS A 76 -11.19 6.24 12.28
N ILE A 77 -9.91 6.17 12.67
CA ILE A 77 -9.23 7.19 13.47
C ILE A 77 -8.90 8.39 12.59
N ASN A 78 -8.26 8.13 11.44
CA ASN A 78 -7.90 9.16 10.48
C ASN A 78 -8.15 8.65 9.06
N LYS A 79 -8.98 9.37 8.29
CA LYS A 79 -9.45 8.95 6.96
C LYS A 79 -8.32 8.63 5.97
N ASN A 80 -7.16 9.26 6.14
CA ASN A 80 -6.00 9.13 5.26
C ASN A 80 -5.00 8.07 5.75
N GLY A 81 -5.29 7.41 6.87
CA GLY A 81 -4.35 6.53 7.54
C GLY A 81 -3.66 7.17 8.74
N LEU A 82 -2.76 6.41 9.36
CA LEU A 82 -2.08 6.80 10.59
C LEU A 82 -0.59 6.46 10.47
N CYS A 83 0.28 7.43 10.81
CA CYS A 83 1.70 7.20 11.00
C CYS A 83 2.05 7.33 12.48
N ILE A 84 2.76 6.34 13.00
CA ILE A 84 3.17 6.25 14.41
C ILE A 84 4.60 5.77 14.52
N THR A 85 5.20 5.88 15.70
CA THR A 85 6.49 5.25 15.97
C THR A 85 6.31 3.77 16.28
N ARG A 86 7.37 2.95 16.11
CA ARG A 86 7.36 1.55 16.57
C ARG A 86 7.06 1.44 18.07
N THR A 87 7.48 2.40 18.89
CA THR A 87 7.15 2.43 20.33
C THR A 87 5.65 2.59 20.58
N ASP A 88 4.99 3.50 19.86
CA ASP A 88 3.54 3.72 20.00
C ASP A 88 2.73 2.51 19.52
N LEU A 89 3.26 1.73 18.57
CA LEU A 89 2.60 0.52 18.09
C LEU A 89 2.36 -0.50 19.22
N HIS A 90 3.32 -0.66 20.15
CA HIS A 90 3.13 -1.52 21.32
C HIS A 90 1.96 -1.02 22.18
N MET A 91 1.90 0.29 22.44
CA MET A 91 0.82 0.88 23.24
C MET A 91 -0.56 0.65 22.60
N ILE A 92 -0.65 0.73 21.28
CA ILE A 92 -1.89 0.50 20.53
C ILE A 92 -2.36 -0.96 20.61
N ILE A 93 -1.44 -1.92 20.61
CA ILE A 93 -1.78 -3.35 20.75
C ILE A 93 -2.24 -3.66 22.17
N GLU A 94 -1.74 -2.94 23.17
CA GLU A 94 -2.17 -3.07 24.56
C GLU A 94 -3.51 -2.38 24.84
N ASP A 95 -3.93 -1.43 24.01
CA ASP A 95 -5.16 -0.66 24.17
C ASP A 95 -6.40 -1.59 24.21
N PRO A 96 -7.21 -1.56 25.30
CA PRO A 96 -8.42 -2.39 25.41
C PRO A 96 -9.53 -1.99 24.41
N SER A 97 -9.50 -0.78 23.87
CA SER A 97 -10.44 -0.30 22.85
C SER A 97 -10.15 -0.87 21.47
N MET A 98 -8.92 -1.35 21.22
CA MET A 98 -8.57 -1.95 19.95
C MET A 98 -9.20 -3.35 19.82
N PRO A 99 -9.92 -3.65 18.73
CA PRO A 99 -10.49 -4.97 18.49
C PRO A 99 -9.40 -6.06 18.37
N ASN A 100 -9.68 -7.24 18.94
CA ASN A 100 -8.73 -8.36 18.95
C ASN A 100 -8.34 -8.86 17.55
N ASP A 101 -9.23 -8.75 16.56
CA ASP A 101 -8.94 -9.10 15.16
C ASP A 101 -7.92 -8.14 14.53
N VAL A 102 -7.97 -6.85 14.89
CA VAL A 102 -7.00 -5.85 14.45
C VAL A 102 -5.64 -6.12 15.10
N LYS A 103 -5.61 -6.42 16.41
CA LYS A 103 -4.37 -6.82 17.11
C LYS A 103 -3.68 -7.99 16.44
N LYS A 104 -4.46 -9.02 16.06
CA LYS A 104 -3.93 -10.20 15.33
C LYS A 104 -3.37 -9.84 13.96
N GLN A 105 -3.98 -8.91 13.22
CA GLN A 105 -3.43 -8.44 11.93
C GLN A 105 -2.09 -7.74 12.13
N ILE A 106 -2.00 -6.85 13.12
CA ILE A 106 -0.74 -6.16 13.45
C ILE A 106 0.33 -7.18 13.85
N GLN A 107 0.02 -8.13 14.73
CA GLN A 107 0.97 -9.18 15.15
C GLN A 107 1.46 -10.08 14.01
N LYS A 108 0.66 -10.28 12.95
CA LYS A 108 1.11 -11.03 11.76
C LYS A 108 2.18 -10.28 10.98
N VAL A 109 2.02 -8.97 10.85
CA VAL A 109 2.96 -8.11 10.13
C VAL A 109 4.22 -7.88 10.96
N PHE A 110 4.05 -7.77 12.28
CA PHE A 110 5.11 -7.49 13.22
C PHE A 110 5.22 -8.65 14.22
N THR A 111 5.85 -9.73 13.80
CA THR A 111 5.98 -10.98 14.58
C THR A 111 6.83 -10.86 15.85
N ASN A 112 7.60 -9.78 15.99
CA ASN A 112 8.53 -9.54 17.10
C ASN A 112 8.12 -8.37 18.00
N ILE A 113 6.83 -8.01 18.03
CA ILE A 113 6.31 -7.07 19.04
C ILE A 113 6.15 -7.89 20.33
N SER A 114 7.24 -8.05 21.09
CA SER A 114 7.24 -8.69 22.41
C SER A 114 8.03 -7.85 23.39
#